data_AF-A0A7V8YRB1-F1
#
_entry.id   AF-A0A7V8YRB1-F1
#
_cell.length_a   1.000
_cell.length_b   1.000
_cell.length_c   1.000
_cell.angle_alpha   90.00
_cell.angle_beta   90.00
_cell.angle_gamma   90.00
#
_symmetry.space_group_name_H-M   'P 1'
#
loop_
_entity.id
_entity.type
_entity.pdbx_description
1 polymer ?
#
loop_
_entity_poly.entity_id
_entity_poly.type
_entity_poly.pdbx_seq_one_letter_code
_entity_poly.pdbx_strand_id
1 'polypeptide(L)'
;MIIDDRVRRQMYQDLEQAIGARSAEALMAHLPPVGWADVATKRDLDALRGELRAEVANLGRTVIFTNIACMIGVGGLVLAAAQLA
;
A
#
# COMPACT_ATOMS: atom_id res chain seq x y z
N MET A 1 -9.42 -7.62 13.47
CA MET A 1 -10.09 -7.42 14.77
C MET A 1 -9.14 -6.54 15.56
N ILE A 2 -9.42 -5.24 15.67
CA ILE A 2 -8.58 -4.32 16.44
C ILE A 2 -8.59 -4.84 17.88
N ILE A 3 -7.41 -5.11 18.47
CA ILE A 3 -7.36 -5.51 19.88
C ILE A 3 -7.96 -4.35 20.69
N ASP A 4 -9.09 -4.61 21.35
CA ASP A 4 -9.75 -3.66 22.24
C ASP A 4 -8.76 -3.25 23.33
N ASP A 5 -8.64 -1.94 23.60
CA ASP A 5 -7.77 -1.39 24.64
C ASP A 5 -8.00 -2.06 26.00
N ARG A 6 -9.21 -2.58 26.25
CA ARG A 6 -9.53 -3.38 27.44
C ARG A 6 -8.71 -4.67 27.52
N VAL A 7 -8.60 -5.40 26.43
CA VAL A 7 -7.85 -6.67 26.36
C VAL A 7 -6.36 -6.41 26.56
N ARG A 8 -5.84 -5.33 25.95
CA ARG A 8 -4.43 -4.93 26.10
C ARG A 8 -4.09 -4.56 27.55
N ARG A 9 -4.99 -3.85 28.24
CA ARG A 9 -4.83 -3.52 29.67
C ARG A 9 -4.88 -4.75 30.57
N GLN A 10 -5.80 -5.68 30.33
CA GLN A 10 -5.87 -6.91 31.11
C GLN A 10 -4.58 -7.73 30.95
N MET A 11 -4.09 -7.87 29.72
CA MET A 11 -2.84 -8.58 29.43
C MET A 11 -1.63 -7.94 30.13
N TYR A 12 -1.57 -6.60 30.19
CA TYR A 12 -0.53 -5.91 30.96
C TYR A 12 -0.60 -6.26 32.45
N GLN A 13 -1.79 -6.26 33.06
CA GLN A 13 -1.97 -6.60 34.48
C GLN A 13 -1.55 -8.04 34.77
N ASP A 14 -1.94 -8.98 33.91
CA ASP A 14 -1.58 -10.39 34.05
C ASP A 14 -0.05 -10.59 33.92
N LEU A 15 0.59 -9.88 32.99
CA LEU A 15 2.05 -9.90 32.83
C LEU A 15 2.77 -9.25 34.02
N GLU A 16 2.28 -8.11 34.51
CA GLU A 16 2.84 -7.44 35.68
C GLU A 16 2.85 -8.35 36.90
N GLN A 17 1.77 -9.12 37.11
CA GLN A 17 1.67 -10.08 38.20
C GLN A 17 2.64 -11.26 38.04
N ALA A 18 2.92 -11.71 36.82
CA ALA A 18 3.74 -12.89 36.56
C ALA A 18 5.25 -12.60 36.46
N ILE A 19 5.64 -11.48 35.83
CA ILE A 19 7.05 -11.17 35.51
C ILE A 19 7.53 -9.82 36.05
N GLY A 20 6.66 -9.10 36.77
CA GLY A 20 6.93 -7.78 37.33
C GLY A 20 6.75 -6.64 36.32
N ALA A 21 6.42 -5.45 36.83
CA ALA A 21 6.04 -4.28 36.04
C ALA A 21 7.06 -3.92 34.94
N ARG A 22 8.34 -3.85 35.29
CA ARG A 22 9.40 -3.45 34.35
C ARG A 22 9.57 -4.44 33.19
N SER A 23 9.43 -5.74 33.45
CA SER A 23 9.53 -6.77 32.42
C SER A 23 8.27 -6.80 31.54
N ALA A 24 7.10 -6.62 32.15
CA ALA A 24 5.82 -6.53 31.46
C ALA A 24 5.77 -5.31 30.51
N GLU A 25 6.24 -4.15 30.97
CA GLU A 25 6.34 -2.94 30.16
C GLU A 25 7.27 -3.14 28.95
N ALA A 26 8.46 -3.71 29.17
CA ALA A 26 9.40 -4.00 28.09
C ALA A 26 8.82 -4.96 27.04
N LEU A 27 8.12 -6.03 27.45
CA LEU A 27 7.48 -6.97 26.53
C LEU A 27 6.34 -6.30 25.75
N MET A 28 5.49 -5.54 26.44
CA MET A 28 4.37 -4.81 25.82
C MET A 28 4.81 -3.74 24.83
N ALA A 29 6.01 -3.17 25.00
CA ALA A 29 6.62 -2.24 24.05
C ALA A 29 7.08 -2.90 22.74
N HIS A 30 7.42 -4.20 22.76
CA HIS A 30 7.78 -4.96 21.56
C HIS A 30 6.58 -5.53 20.81
N LEU A 31 5.42 -5.64 21.47
CA LEU A 31 4.19 -6.11 20.87
C LEU A 31 3.55 -5.00 20.04
N PRO A 32 3.17 -5.26 18.78
CA PRO A 32 2.51 -4.25 17.96
C PRO A 32 1.25 -3.71 18.66
N PRO A 33 0.92 -2.42 18.48
CA PRO A 33 -0.28 -1.82 19.06
C PRO A 33 -1.56 -2.45 18.49
N VAL A 34 -1.46 -2.97 17.26
CA VAL A 34 -2.48 -3.73 16.54
C VAL A 34 -2.24 -5.23 16.66
N GLY A 35 -3.25 -6.05 16.38
CA GLY A 35 -3.08 -7.50 16.37
C GLY A 35 -2.08 -7.93 15.30
N TRP A 36 -1.35 -9.04 15.51
CA TRP A 36 -0.42 -9.58 14.52
C TRP A 36 -1.07 -9.95 13.19
N ALA A 37 -2.38 -10.23 13.20
CA ALA A 37 -3.16 -10.45 11.97
C ALA A 37 -3.28 -9.19 11.09
N ASP A 38 -3.17 -8.00 11.69
CA ASP A 38 -3.25 -6.72 10.98
C ASP A 38 -1.86 -6.24 10.53
N VAL A 39 -0.77 -6.93 10.92
CA VAL A 39 0.59 -6.62 10.48
C VAL A 39 0.87 -7.33 9.15
N ALA A 40 1.08 -6.55 8.08
CA ALA A 40 1.40 -7.10 6.77
C ALA A 40 2.69 -7.94 6.83
N THR A 41 2.63 -9.16 6.29
CA THR A 41 3.81 -10.02 6.16
C THR A 41 4.66 -9.60 4.96
N LYS A 42 5.90 -10.08 4.89
CA LYS A 42 6.77 -9.87 3.72
C LYS A 42 6.12 -10.36 2.43
N ARG A 43 5.39 -11.49 2.50
CA ARG A 43 4.69 -12.06 1.35
C ARG A 43 3.56 -11.16 0.86
N ASP A 44 2.82 -10.54 1.78
CA ASP A 44 1.75 -9.60 1.45
C ASP A 44 2.32 -8.35 0.77
N LEU A 45 3.48 -7.87 1.25
CA LEU A 45 4.19 -6.74 0.64
C LEU A 45 4.75 -7.09 -0.75
N ASP A 46 5.28 -8.30 -0.93
CA ASP A 46 5.78 -8.75 -2.23
C ASP A 46 4.65 -8.90 -3.25
N ALA A 47 3.50 -9.42 -2.83
CA ALA A 47 2.29 -9.48 -3.65
C ALA A 47 1.82 -8.07 -4.05
N LEU A 48 1.68 -7.16 -3.08
CA LEU A 48 1.28 -5.78 -3.32
C LEU A 48 2.27 -5.05 -4.25
N ARG A 49 3.57 -5.29 -4.09
CA ARG A 49 4.61 -4.75 -4.96
C ARG A 49 4.46 -5.26 -6.40
N GLY A 50 4.12 -6.54 -6.57
CA GLY A 50 3.85 -7.14 -7.88
C GLY A 50 2.66 -6.50 -8.57
N GLU A 51 1.54 -6.37 -7.85
CA GLU A 51 0.30 -5.74 -8.33
C GLU A 51 0.54 -4.29 -8.74
N LEU A 52 1.18 -3.50 -7.87
CA LEU A 52 1.47 -2.09 -8.15
C LEU A 52 2.36 -1.92 -9.39
N ARG A 53 3.38 -2.79 -9.57
CA ARG A 53 4.24 -2.75 -10.76
C ARG A 53 3.46 -3.05 -12.03
N ALA A 54 2.55 -4.03 -11.98
CA ALA A 54 1.71 -4.37 -13.11
C ALA A 54 0.77 -3.23 -13.48
N GLU A 55 0.15 -2.59 -12.49
CA GLU A 55 -0.74 -1.46 -12.69
C GLU A 55 0.00 -0.25 -13.29
N VAL A 56 1.15 0.13 -12.73
CA VAL A 56 1.99 1.21 -13.28
C VAL A 56 2.42 0.92 -14.71
N ALA A 57 2.81 -0.32 -15.02
CA ALA A 57 3.15 -0.71 -16.39
C ALA A 57 1.96 -0.60 -17.35
N ASN A 58 0.76 -0.96 -16.89
CA ASN A 58 -0.47 -0.87 -17.68
C ASN A 58 -0.89 0.59 -17.94
N LEU A 59 -0.80 1.45 -16.92
CA LEU A 59 -1.01 2.89 -17.09
C LEU A 59 -0.02 3.47 -18.08
N GLY A 60 1.28 3.17 -17.93
CA GLY A 60 2.32 3.65 -18.84
C GLY A 60 2.04 3.24 -20.29
N ARG A 61 1.66 1.99 -20.52
CA ARG A 61 1.27 1.49 -21.84
C ARG A 61 0.08 2.26 -22.42
N THR A 62 -0.95 2.48 -21.62
CA THR A 62 -2.17 3.19 -22.03
C THR A 62 -1.88 4.64 -22.39
N VAL A 63 -1.08 5.34 -21.57
CA VAL A 63 -0.66 6.72 -21.80
C VAL A 63 0.16 6.83 -23.09
N ILE A 64 1.13 5.94 -23.30
CA ILE A 64 1.97 5.96 -24.51
C ILE A 64 1.11 5.77 -25.76
N PHE A 65 0.25 4.76 -25.80
CA PHE A 65 -0.57 4.50 -26.98
C PHE A 65 -1.57 5.63 -27.25
N THR A 66 -2.24 6.12 -26.22
CA THR A 66 -3.20 7.24 -26.37
C THR A 66 -2.49 8.50 -26.84
N ASN A 67 -1.32 8.81 -26.27
CA ASN A 67 -0.55 9.98 -26.65
C ASN A 67 -0.09 9.91 -28.12
N ILE A 68 0.47 8.78 -28.55
CA ILE A 68 0.89 8.58 -29.94
C ILE A 68 -0.32 8.68 -30.90
N ALA A 69 -1.44 8.04 -30.57
CA ALA A 69 -2.64 8.09 -31.38
C ALA A 69 -3.17 9.53 -31.53
N CYS A 70 -3.21 10.31 -30.44
CA CYS A 70 -3.59 11.72 -30.49
C CYS A 70 -2.62 12.55 -31.34
N MET A 71 -1.30 12.34 -31.21
CA MET A 71 -0.31 13.06 -32.02
C MET A 71 -0.45 12.78 -33.52
N ILE A 72 -0.70 11.53 -33.91
CA ILE A 72 -0.95 11.17 -35.31
C ILE A 72 -2.23 11.85 -35.83
N GLY A 73 -3.31 11.82 -35.05
CA GLY A 73 -4.58 12.44 -35.42
C GLY A 73 -4.48 13.97 -35.59
N VAL A 74 -3.87 14.65 -34.62
CA VAL A 74 -3.64 16.10 -34.69
C VAL A 74 -2.73 16.46 -35.87
N GLY A 75 -1.65 15.71 -36.09
CA GLY A 75 -0.76 15.92 -37.24
C GLY A 75 -1.48 15.78 -38.58
N GLY A 76 -2.32 14.76 -38.73
CA GLY A 76 -3.14 14.57 -39.93
C GLY A 76 -4.11 15.72 -40.18
N LEU A 77 -4.77 16.23 -39.14
CA LEU A 77 -5.67 17.38 -39.24
C LEU A 77 -4.94 18.66 -39.67
N VAL A 78 -3.75 18.91 -39.11
CA VAL A 78 -2.92 20.07 -39.49
C VAL A 78 -2.50 20.01 -40.96
N LEU A 79 -2.07 18.84 -41.44
CA LEU A 79 -1.69 18.66 -42.85
C LEU A 79 -2.86 18.86 -43.80
N ALA A 80 -4.05 18.36 -43.45
CA ALA A 80 -5.26 18.55 -44.25
C ALA A 80 -5.65 20.04 -44.33
N ALA A 81 -5.56 20.77 -43.22
CA ALA A 81 -5.82 22.22 -43.19
C ALA A 81 -4.82 23.01 -44.04
N ALA A 82 -3.55 22.62 -44.06
CA ALA A 82 -2.52 23.28 -44.87
C ALA A 82 -2.71 23.10 -46.38
N GLN A 83 -3.30 22.00 -46.84
CA GLN A 83 -3.61 21.76 -48.27
C GLN A 83 -4.84 22.53 -48.77
N LEU A 84 -5.66 23.05 -47.85
CA LEU A 84 -6.88 23.82 -48.15
C LEU A 84 -6.65 25.34 -48.18
N ALA A 85 -5.48 25.81 -47.76
CA ALA A 85 -5.07 27.21 -47.72
C ALA A 85 -4.22 27.58 -48.95
#